data_AF-A0A379JT76-F1
#
_entry.id   AF-A0A379JT76-F1
#
_cell.length_a   1.000
_cell.length_b   1.000
_cell.length_c   1.000
_cell.angle_alpha   90.00
_cell.angle_beta   90.00
_cell.angle_gamma   90.00
#
_symmetry.space_group_name_H-M   'P 1'
#
loop_
_entity.id
_entity.type
_entity.pdbx_description
1 polymer ?
#
loop_
_entity_poly.entity_id
_entity_poly.type
_entity_poly.pdbx_seq_one_letter_code
_entity_poly.pdbx_strand_id
1 'polypeptide(L)'
;MKRRRRSSQADISPALSVHHYRLLAGAVLLLALALAVCAARMVPAGIASYQALSFMAHWRKAGEEPSARAYEIARTAAQRSVTLYPVANGQYLQQLGLVEQWQAFRQPFAAPQAGASRQASLQALRQAVAARPTWPAAWVDLAWAKLYLQEFDSEFAQALQQAAGLGPWRIGINRGLSQIGFYSWPRLDAEQRELVLESARRTVSHSRREALALFDIAKATGLAEDLCSALPGKIAEERGICAGTIE
;
A
#
# COMPACT_ATOMS: atom_id res chain seq x y z
N MET A 1 -58.79 -52.58 -33.37
CA MET A 1 -58.51 -52.04 -32.01
C MET A 1 -57.13 -51.41 -31.98
N LYS A 2 -57.04 -50.15 -31.53
CA LYS A 2 -55.80 -49.39 -31.26
C LYS A 2 -54.98 -50.03 -30.14
N ARG A 3 -53.65 -50.04 -30.26
CA ARG A 3 -52.68 -49.75 -29.17
C ARG A 3 -51.29 -49.55 -29.78
N ARG A 4 -50.88 -48.29 -29.99
CA ARG A 4 -50.06 -47.42 -29.12
C ARG A 4 -48.60 -47.87 -28.94
N ARG A 5 -47.74 -47.12 -29.65
CA ARG A 5 -46.33 -46.75 -29.37
C ARG A 5 -45.76 -47.21 -28.03
N ARG A 6 -44.50 -47.66 -28.06
CA ARG A 6 -43.46 -47.10 -27.18
C ARG A 6 -42.10 -47.10 -27.90
N SER A 7 -41.74 -45.90 -28.36
CA SER A 7 -40.37 -45.47 -28.57
C SER A 7 -39.56 -45.77 -27.32
N SER A 8 -38.64 -46.73 -27.39
CA SER A 8 -37.57 -46.85 -26.40
C SER A 8 -36.46 -45.91 -26.85
N GLN A 9 -36.50 -44.68 -26.31
CA GLN A 9 -35.27 -43.95 -26.06
C GLN A 9 -34.51 -44.75 -25.00
N ALA A 10 -33.48 -45.49 -25.42
CA ALA A 10 -32.46 -45.96 -24.50
C ALA A 10 -31.37 -44.90 -24.48
N ASP A 11 -31.31 -44.20 -23.35
CA ASP A 11 -30.34 -43.16 -23.03
C ASP A 11 -28.91 -43.61 -23.36
N ILE A 12 -28.27 -42.91 -24.29
CA ILE A 12 -26.82 -42.95 -24.46
C ILE A 12 -26.23 -42.08 -23.36
N SER A 13 -26.03 -42.66 -22.17
CA SER A 13 -25.09 -42.11 -21.19
C SER A 13 -23.86 -43.00 -21.21
N PRO A 14 -22.69 -42.54 -21.72
CA PRO A 14 -21.48 -43.33 -21.65
C PRO A 14 -21.11 -43.50 -20.17
N ALA A 15 -21.21 -44.74 -19.67
CA ALA A 15 -20.74 -45.09 -18.34
C ALA A 15 -19.22 -44.88 -18.27
N LEU A 16 -18.77 -43.90 -17.48
CA LEU A 16 -17.35 -43.67 -17.21
C LEU A 16 -16.72 -44.96 -16.66
N SER A 17 -15.59 -45.41 -17.21
CA SER A 17 -14.95 -46.65 -16.76
C SER A 17 -14.30 -46.49 -15.38
N VAL A 18 -14.11 -47.59 -14.65
CA VAL A 18 -13.47 -47.64 -13.31
C VAL A 18 -12.10 -46.93 -13.28
N HIS A 19 -11.36 -46.96 -14.40
CA HIS A 19 -10.09 -46.25 -14.54
C HIS A 19 -10.24 -44.73 -14.44
N HIS A 20 -11.30 -44.16 -15.04
CA HIS A 20 -11.59 -42.72 -14.97
C HIS A 20 -11.88 -42.29 -13.54
N TYR A 21 -12.62 -43.10 -12.76
CA TYR A 21 -12.88 -42.82 -11.34
C TYR A 21 -11.61 -42.84 -10.49
N ARG A 22 -10.70 -43.81 -10.71
CA ARG A 22 -9.41 -43.87 -10.00
C ARG A 22 -8.51 -42.68 -10.33
N LEU A 23 -8.45 -42.28 -11.60
CA LEU A 23 -7.70 -41.09 -12.02
C LEU A 23 -8.27 -39.81 -11.41
N LEU A 24 -9.60 -39.66 -11.41
CA LEU A 24 -10.27 -38.51 -10.80
C LEU A 24 -10.05 -38.48 -9.28
N ALA A 25 -10.18 -39.61 -8.59
CA ALA A 25 -9.91 -39.70 -7.15
C ALA A 25 -8.45 -39.36 -6.82
N GLY A 26 -7.49 -39.84 -7.61
CA GLY A 26 -6.08 -39.50 -7.47
C GLY A 26 -5.81 -38.00 -7.67
N ALA A 27 -6.41 -37.40 -8.70
CA ALA A 27 -6.28 -35.96 -8.96
C ALA A 27 -6.88 -35.11 -7.82
N VAL A 28 -8.05 -35.51 -7.29
CA VAL A 28 -8.68 -34.85 -6.15
C VAL A 28 -7.80 -34.96 -4.89
N LEU A 29 -7.20 -36.12 -4.63
CA LEU A 29 -6.30 -36.31 -3.50
C LEU A 29 -5.05 -35.43 -3.59
N LEU A 30 -4.45 -35.34 -4.78
CA LEU A 30 -3.30 -34.49 -5.03
C LEU A 30 -3.65 -33.00 -4.84
N LEU A 31 -4.80 -32.56 -5.34
CA LEU A 31 -5.28 -31.20 -5.14
C LEU A 31 -5.53 -30.91 -3.66
N ALA A 32 -6.18 -31.84 -2.93
CA ALA A 32 -6.44 -31.70 -1.50
C ALA A 32 -5.13 -31.59 -0.70
N LEU A 33 -4.12 -32.39 -1.03
CA LEU A 33 -2.80 -32.33 -0.41
C LEU A 33 -2.10 -31.00 -0.70
N ALA A 34 -2.14 -30.52 -1.95
CA ALA A 34 -1.58 -29.23 -2.31
C ALA A 34 -2.22 -28.08 -1.53
N LEU A 35 -3.56 -28.08 -1.42
CA LEU A 35 -4.30 -27.09 -0.63
C LEU A 35 -3.95 -27.16 0.86
N ALA A 36 -3.82 -28.36 1.43
CA ALA A 36 -3.42 -28.55 2.82
C ALA A 36 -2.02 -27.98 3.10
N VAL A 37 -1.07 -28.20 2.18
CA VAL A 37 0.29 -27.63 2.28
C VAL A 37 0.23 -26.10 2.18
N CYS A 38 -0.55 -25.53 1.27
CA CYS A 38 -0.75 -24.08 1.18
C CYS A 38 -1.32 -23.51 2.48
N ALA A 39 -2.37 -24.13 3.02
CA ALA A 39 -3.00 -23.69 4.27
C ALA A 39 -2.02 -23.75 5.47
N ALA A 40 -1.27 -24.85 5.59
CA ALA A 40 -0.27 -25.02 6.65
C ALA A 40 0.82 -23.95 6.63
N ARG A 41 1.14 -23.40 5.45
CA ARG A 41 2.09 -22.29 5.29
C ARG A 41 1.48 -20.92 5.56
N MET A 42 0.21 -20.71 5.22
CA MET A 42 -0.47 -19.43 5.37
C MET A 42 -0.74 -19.06 6.83
N VAL A 43 -1.06 -20.03 7.70
CA VAL A 43 -1.31 -19.77 9.13
C VAL A 43 -0.11 -19.10 9.84
N PRO A 44 1.11 -19.67 9.83
CA PRO A 44 2.25 -19.03 10.48
C PRO A 44 2.67 -17.74 9.77
N ALA A 45 2.43 -17.60 8.46
CA ALA A 45 2.65 -16.33 7.75
C ALA A 45 1.73 -15.22 8.30
N GLY A 46 0.45 -15.53 8.53
CA GLY A 46 -0.52 -14.61 9.12
C GLY A 46 -0.16 -14.21 10.55
N ILE A 47 0.28 -15.16 11.39
CA ILE A 47 0.75 -14.87 12.76
C ILE A 47 1.95 -13.93 12.74
N ALA A 48 2.93 -14.19 11.87
CA ALA A 48 4.11 -13.34 11.74
C ALA A 48 3.75 -11.93 11.23
N SER A 49 2.81 -11.82 10.29
CA SER A 49 2.28 -10.53 9.84
C SER A 49 1.58 -9.78 10.98
N TYR A 50 0.73 -10.44 11.76
CA TYR A 50 0.06 -9.82 12.89
C TYR A 50 1.05 -9.30 13.94
N GLN A 51 2.08 -10.07 14.25
CA GLN A 51 3.15 -9.66 15.17
C GLN A 51 3.81 -8.36 14.69
N ALA A 52 4.27 -8.29 13.45
CA ALA A 52 4.90 -7.07 12.94
C ALA A 52 3.92 -5.88 12.83
N LEU A 53 2.63 -6.11 12.55
CA LEU A 53 1.61 -5.06 12.59
C LEU A 53 1.43 -4.48 14.00
N SER A 54 1.47 -5.33 15.04
CA SER A 54 1.34 -4.85 16.43
C SER A 54 2.47 -3.92 16.84
N PHE A 55 3.71 -4.22 16.42
CA PHE A 55 4.86 -3.33 16.64
C PHE A 55 4.68 -1.99 15.93
N MET A 56 4.33 -1.99 14.64
CA MET A 56 4.08 -0.75 13.90
C MET A 56 2.93 0.07 14.49
N ALA A 57 1.85 -0.58 14.94
CA ALA A 57 0.74 0.12 15.59
C ALA A 57 1.18 0.82 16.88
N HIS A 58 2.02 0.15 17.67
CA HIS A 58 2.60 0.72 18.87
C HIS A 58 3.50 1.93 18.55
N TRP A 59 4.44 1.80 17.59
CA TRP A 59 5.36 2.88 17.22
C TRP A 59 4.65 4.10 16.65
N ARG A 60 3.63 3.89 15.79
CA ARG A 60 2.80 5.00 15.27
C ARG A 60 2.07 5.76 16.37
N LYS A 61 1.60 5.05 17.40
CA LYS A 61 0.93 5.67 18.54
C LYS A 61 1.90 6.41 19.44
N ALA A 62 3.09 5.86 19.67
CA ALA A 62 4.11 6.45 20.52
C ALA A 62 4.83 7.65 19.86
N GLY A 63 5.00 7.65 18.54
CA GLY A 63 5.79 8.66 17.83
C GLY A 63 7.31 8.56 18.10
N GLU A 64 7.75 7.41 18.56
CA GLU A 64 9.13 7.14 18.97
C GLU A 64 9.77 6.08 18.10
N GLU A 65 11.08 6.21 17.92
CA GLU A 65 11.88 5.24 17.17
C GLU A 65 11.99 3.93 17.97
N PRO A 66 11.84 2.76 17.34
CA PRO A 66 11.99 1.49 18.05
C PRO A 66 13.40 1.30 18.60
N SER A 67 13.49 0.62 19.75
CA SER A 67 14.77 0.06 20.17
C SER A 67 15.28 -0.94 19.14
N ALA A 68 16.59 -1.08 19.00
CA ALA A 68 17.21 -2.00 18.05
C ALA A 68 16.65 -3.43 18.15
N ARG A 69 16.39 -3.90 19.38
CA ARG A 69 15.77 -5.22 19.62
C ARG A 69 14.32 -5.29 19.15
N ALA A 70 13.50 -4.28 19.43
CA ALA A 70 12.11 -4.26 19.00
C ALA A 70 12.00 -4.20 17.47
N TYR A 71 12.87 -3.41 16.83
CA TYR A 71 12.98 -3.36 15.38
C TYR A 71 13.34 -4.73 14.79
N GLU A 72 14.40 -5.39 15.26
CA GLU A 72 14.80 -6.70 14.72
C GLU A 72 13.73 -7.79 14.89
N ILE A 73 12.98 -7.77 16.00
CA ILE A 73 11.84 -8.69 16.19
C ILE A 73 10.74 -8.43 15.15
N ALA A 74 10.36 -7.16 14.95
CA ALA A 74 9.34 -6.80 13.97
C ALA A 74 9.80 -7.11 12.54
N ARG A 75 11.07 -6.80 12.21
CA ARG A 75 11.68 -7.09 10.92
C ARG A 75 11.68 -8.58 10.63
N THR A 76 12.15 -9.39 11.58
CA THR A 76 12.12 -10.85 11.48
C THR A 76 10.70 -11.37 11.26
N ALA A 77 9.72 -10.84 12.00
CA ALA A 77 8.32 -11.23 11.84
C ALA A 77 7.77 -10.85 10.45
N ALA A 78 8.08 -9.66 9.93
CA ALA A 78 7.68 -9.23 8.59
C ALA A 78 8.36 -10.06 7.48
N GLN A 79 9.64 -10.40 7.63
CA GLN A 79 10.34 -11.28 6.69
C GLN A 79 9.75 -12.70 6.69
N ARG A 80 9.40 -13.23 7.87
CA ARG A 80 8.75 -14.53 8.00
C ARG A 80 7.37 -14.56 7.34
N SER A 81 6.58 -13.50 7.45
CA SER A 81 5.27 -13.46 6.77
C SER A 81 5.40 -13.54 5.26
N VAL A 82 6.37 -12.81 4.67
CA VAL A 82 6.69 -12.88 3.24
C VAL A 82 7.18 -14.27 2.84
N THR A 83 8.14 -14.83 3.58
CA THR A 83 8.81 -16.10 3.23
C THR A 83 7.88 -17.31 3.35
N LEU A 84 6.99 -17.31 4.35
CA LEU A 84 6.11 -18.44 4.60
C LEU A 84 4.94 -18.48 3.62
N TYR A 85 4.42 -17.33 3.20
CA TYR A 85 3.29 -17.29 2.27
C TYR A 85 3.67 -17.95 0.92
N PRO A 86 2.81 -18.80 0.34
CA PRO A 86 3.19 -19.64 -0.80
C PRO A 86 3.38 -18.89 -2.12
N VAL A 87 2.95 -17.63 -2.22
CA VAL A 87 3.06 -16.78 -3.41
C VAL A 87 3.44 -15.36 -3.01
N ALA A 88 3.76 -14.49 -3.97
CA ALA A 88 4.01 -13.08 -3.68
C ALA A 88 2.77 -12.43 -3.05
N ASN A 89 2.89 -11.99 -1.79
CA ASN A 89 1.82 -11.31 -1.08
C ASN A 89 2.14 -9.82 -0.95
N GLY A 90 1.49 -8.99 -1.76
CA GLY A 90 1.77 -7.55 -1.78
C GLY A 90 1.49 -6.84 -0.45
N GLN A 91 0.56 -7.33 0.39
CA GLN A 91 0.34 -6.75 1.72
C GLN A 91 1.51 -7.03 2.66
N TYR A 92 2.04 -8.26 2.66
CA TYR A 92 3.18 -8.61 3.51
C TYR A 92 4.47 -7.93 3.05
N LEU A 93 4.65 -7.78 1.74
CA LEU A 93 5.75 -7.02 1.15
C LEU A 93 5.66 -5.52 1.51
N GLN A 94 4.48 -4.92 1.40
CA GLN A 94 4.25 -3.54 1.82
C GLN A 94 4.56 -3.36 3.32
N GLN A 95 4.10 -4.29 4.15
CA GLN A 95 4.37 -4.30 5.58
C GLN A 95 5.88 -4.41 5.88
N LEU A 96 6.61 -5.28 5.19
CA LEU A 96 8.06 -5.38 5.32
C LEU A 96 8.72 -4.03 5.02
N GLY A 97 8.36 -3.40 3.90
CA GLY A 97 8.91 -2.10 3.55
C GLY A 97 8.63 -1.02 4.59
N LEU A 98 7.42 -1.00 5.14
CA LEU A 98 7.06 -0.08 6.23
C LEU A 98 7.86 -0.35 7.51
N VAL A 99 8.11 -1.61 7.88
CA VAL A 99 8.96 -1.94 9.04
C VAL A 99 10.39 -1.46 8.82
N GLU A 100 10.94 -1.63 7.61
CA GLU A 100 12.29 -1.17 7.28
C GLU A 100 12.42 0.36 7.42
N GLN A 101 11.38 1.14 7.11
CA GLN A 101 11.38 2.60 7.32
C GLN A 101 11.48 3.01 8.79
N TRP A 102 11.08 2.16 9.74
CA TRP A 102 11.09 2.49 11.16
C TRP A 102 12.49 2.47 11.79
N GLN A 103 13.49 1.81 11.19
CA GLN A 103 14.83 1.72 11.79
C GLN A 103 15.49 3.09 11.99
N ALA A 104 15.18 4.03 11.11
CA ALA A 104 15.82 5.33 11.00
C ALA A 104 14.78 6.44 10.76
N PHE A 105 13.61 6.32 11.41
CA PHE A 105 12.43 7.14 11.14
C PHE A 105 12.69 8.64 11.40
N ARG A 106 13.56 8.97 12.37
CA ARG A 106 13.91 10.36 12.71
C ARG A 106 15.07 10.93 11.90
N GLN A 107 15.72 10.11 11.08
CA GLN A 107 16.88 10.56 10.31
C GLN A 107 16.45 11.43 9.12
N PRO A 108 17.19 12.50 8.78
CA PRO A 108 16.84 13.35 7.65
C PRO A 108 16.86 12.59 6.32
N PHE A 109 16.27 13.17 5.27
CA PHE A 109 16.35 12.62 3.91
C PHE A 109 17.82 12.42 3.49
N ALA A 110 18.09 11.38 2.71
CA ALA A 110 19.44 10.96 2.29
C ALA A 110 20.49 10.70 3.40
N ALA A 111 20.11 10.60 4.68
CA ALA A 111 21.01 10.24 5.78
C ALA A 111 21.77 8.92 5.50
N PRO A 112 23.12 8.92 5.44
CA PRO A 112 23.91 7.73 5.10
C PRO A 112 23.67 6.53 6.03
N GLN A 113 23.52 6.78 7.34
CA GLN A 113 23.23 5.78 8.36
C GLN A 113 21.89 5.07 8.16
N ALA A 114 20.96 5.68 7.42
CA ALA A 114 19.65 5.12 7.09
C ALA A 114 19.62 4.46 5.70
N GLY A 115 20.72 4.51 4.94
CA GLY A 115 20.74 4.09 3.55
C GLY A 115 20.36 2.61 3.35
N ALA A 116 20.88 1.73 4.20
CA ALA A 116 20.62 0.29 4.11
C ALA A 116 19.14 -0.06 4.32
N SER A 117 18.50 0.48 5.36
CA SER A 117 17.08 0.22 5.64
C SER A 117 16.15 0.90 4.64
N ARG A 118 16.50 2.10 4.15
CA ARG A 118 15.73 2.76 3.09
C ARG A 118 15.79 2.01 1.77
N GLN A 119 16.94 1.46 1.41
CA GLN A 119 17.07 0.58 0.24
C GLN A 119 16.28 -0.72 0.43
N ALA A 120 16.34 -1.35 1.61
CA ALA A 120 15.53 -2.53 1.92
C ALA A 120 14.02 -2.24 1.82
N SER A 121 13.59 -1.08 2.33
CA SER A 121 12.22 -0.58 2.19
C SER A 121 11.82 -0.43 0.72
N LEU A 122 12.63 0.29 -0.06
CA LEU A 122 12.39 0.51 -1.49
C LEU A 122 12.22 -0.81 -2.24
N GLN A 123 13.09 -1.79 -2.00
CA GLN A 123 13.01 -3.11 -2.66
C GLN A 123 11.73 -3.87 -2.28
N ALA A 124 11.37 -3.88 -0.99
CA ALA A 124 10.14 -4.52 -0.54
C ALA A 124 8.89 -3.86 -1.15
N LEU A 125 8.89 -2.52 -1.26
CA LEU A 125 7.77 -1.76 -1.81
C LEU A 125 7.64 -1.90 -3.34
N ARG A 126 8.76 -1.99 -4.08
CA ARG A 126 8.76 -2.36 -5.50
C ARG A 126 8.10 -3.72 -5.72
N GLN A 127 8.44 -4.72 -4.89
CA GLN A 127 7.79 -6.03 -4.95
C GLN A 127 6.31 -5.95 -4.55
N ALA A 128 5.95 -5.09 -3.59
CA ALA A 128 4.57 -4.89 -3.18
C ALA A 128 3.68 -4.34 -4.30
N VAL A 129 4.14 -3.30 -5.02
CA VAL A 129 3.40 -2.73 -6.16
C VAL A 129 3.37 -3.70 -7.35
N ALA A 130 4.41 -4.50 -7.56
CA ALA A 130 4.39 -5.55 -8.58
C ALA A 130 3.35 -6.65 -8.26
N ALA A 131 3.22 -7.05 -6.98
CA ALA A 131 2.25 -8.05 -6.56
C ALA A 131 0.81 -7.51 -6.48
N ARG A 132 0.62 -6.20 -6.28
CA ARG A 132 -0.69 -5.54 -6.16
C ARG A 132 -0.69 -4.17 -6.87
N PRO A 133 -0.62 -4.13 -8.21
CA PRO A 133 -0.45 -2.89 -8.96
C PRO A 133 -1.63 -1.92 -8.83
N THR A 134 -2.81 -2.42 -8.45
CA THR A 134 -4.03 -1.61 -8.29
C THR A 134 -4.22 -1.10 -6.85
N TRP A 135 -3.25 -1.28 -5.95
CA TRP A 135 -3.35 -0.85 -4.55
C TRP A 135 -2.69 0.52 -4.31
N PRO A 136 -3.46 1.62 -4.17
CA PRO A 136 -2.89 2.97 -4.14
C PRO A 136 -1.95 3.23 -2.96
N ALA A 137 -2.18 2.59 -1.81
CA ALA A 137 -1.35 2.83 -0.64
C ALA A 137 0.09 2.32 -0.82
N ALA A 138 0.29 1.22 -1.55
CA ALA A 138 1.64 0.73 -1.82
C ALA A 138 2.42 1.69 -2.73
N TRP A 139 1.73 2.37 -3.65
CA TRP A 139 2.33 3.42 -4.48
C TRP A 139 2.71 4.66 -3.68
N VAL A 140 1.86 5.10 -2.73
CA VAL A 140 2.23 6.19 -1.80
C VAL A 140 3.45 5.81 -0.97
N ASP A 141 3.49 4.60 -0.43
CA ASP A 141 4.62 4.13 0.38
C ASP A 141 5.90 4.02 -0.47
N LEU A 142 5.80 3.59 -1.73
CA LEU A 142 6.92 3.59 -2.69
C LEU A 142 7.45 5.01 -2.94
N ALA A 143 6.56 5.98 -3.17
CA ALA A 143 6.93 7.37 -3.35
C ALA A 143 7.61 7.96 -2.09
N TRP A 144 7.14 7.61 -0.89
CA TRP A 144 7.85 7.95 0.35
C TRP A 144 9.26 7.36 0.42
N ALA A 145 9.41 6.07 0.11
CA ALA A 145 10.72 5.42 0.13
C ALA A 145 11.70 6.09 -0.85
N LYS A 146 11.24 6.44 -2.04
CA LYS A 146 12.00 7.21 -3.04
C LYS A 146 12.37 8.61 -2.54
N LEU A 147 11.43 9.33 -1.92
CA LEU A 147 11.68 10.64 -1.30
C LEU A 147 12.75 10.57 -0.19
N TYR A 148 12.69 9.57 0.68
CA TYR A 148 13.70 9.36 1.73
C TYR A 148 15.10 9.10 1.19
N LEU A 149 15.20 8.55 -0.02
CA LEU A 149 16.44 8.34 -0.77
C LEU A 149 16.79 9.50 -1.70
N GLN A 150 15.93 10.51 -1.83
CA GLN A 150 16.02 11.60 -2.81
C GLN A 150 16.12 11.14 -4.27
N GLU A 151 15.51 9.99 -4.57
CA GLU A 151 15.43 9.43 -5.92
C GLU A 151 14.20 10.01 -6.66
N PHE A 152 14.38 11.15 -7.32
CA PHE A 152 13.34 11.84 -8.10
C PHE A 152 13.40 11.44 -9.59
N ASP A 153 13.15 10.17 -9.87
CA ASP A 153 13.21 9.58 -11.21
C ASP A 153 11.80 9.29 -11.78
N SER A 154 11.74 8.60 -12.93
CA SER A 154 10.47 8.21 -13.55
C SER A 154 9.64 7.26 -12.68
N GLU A 155 10.28 6.48 -11.78
CA GLU A 155 9.56 5.59 -10.87
C GLU A 155 8.88 6.40 -9.75
N PHE A 156 9.52 7.46 -9.25
CA PHE A 156 8.87 8.41 -8.35
C PHE A 156 7.65 9.07 -9.01
N ALA A 157 7.80 9.56 -10.24
CA ALA A 157 6.71 10.15 -11.02
C ALA A 157 5.55 9.15 -11.21
N GLN A 158 5.86 7.92 -11.62
CA GLN A 158 4.89 6.84 -11.78
C GLN A 158 4.16 6.54 -10.46
N ALA A 159 4.88 6.50 -9.34
CA ALA A 159 4.27 6.22 -8.05
C ALA A 159 3.26 7.29 -7.64
N LEU A 160 3.55 8.57 -7.88
CA LEU A 160 2.58 9.66 -7.66
C LEU A 160 1.33 9.50 -8.53
N GLN A 161 1.52 9.29 -9.84
CA GLN A 161 0.41 9.13 -10.79
C GLN A 161 -0.47 7.91 -10.45
N GLN A 162 0.13 6.76 -10.16
CA GLN A 162 -0.60 5.53 -9.82
C GLN A 162 -1.38 5.70 -8.51
N ALA A 163 -0.75 6.26 -7.47
CA ALA A 163 -1.43 6.54 -6.21
C ALA A 163 -2.65 7.47 -6.41
N ALA A 164 -2.48 8.56 -7.17
CA ALA A 164 -3.56 9.53 -7.42
C ALA A 164 -4.69 8.92 -8.26
N GLY A 165 -4.37 8.18 -9.32
CA GLY A 165 -5.36 7.55 -10.20
C GLY A 165 -6.15 6.42 -9.54
N LEU A 166 -5.50 5.61 -8.70
CA LEU A 166 -6.13 4.47 -8.03
C LEU A 166 -6.83 4.84 -6.71
N GLY A 167 -6.45 5.97 -6.11
CA GLY A 167 -6.93 6.41 -4.79
C GLY A 167 -7.54 7.81 -4.71
N PRO A 168 -8.22 8.36 -5.73
CA PRO A 168 -8.56 9.78 -5.79
C PRO A 168 -9.43 10.25 -4.61
N TRP A 169 -10.28 9.37 -4.08
CA TRP A 169 -11.22 9.68 -2.98
C TRP A 169 -10.77 9.13 -1.62
N ARG A 170 -9.58 8.53 -1.52
CA ARG A 170 -9.05 8.00 -0.27
C ARG A 170 -8.22 9.08 0.41
N ILE A 171 -8.73 9.64 1.51
CA ILE A 171 -8.08 10.78 2.18
C ILE A 171 -6.66 10.45 2.66
N GLY A 172 -6.41 9.22 3.12
CA GLY A 172 -5.05 8.80 3.46
C GLY A 172 -4.06 8.84 2.28
N ILE A 173 -4.54 8.59 1.06
CA ILE A 173 -3.73 8.66 -0.16
C ILE A 173 -3.46 10.12 -0.54
N ASN A 174 -4.51 10.95 -0.57
CA ASN A 174 -4.40 12.38 -0.86
C ASN A 174 -3.48 13.08 0.15
N ARG A 175 -3.59 12.76 1.44
CA ARG A 175 -2.69 13.26 2.48
C ARG A 175 -1.24 12.89 2.19
N GLY A 176 -0.97 11.61 1.90
CA GLY A 176 0.37 11.14 1.56
C GLY A 176 0.95 11.85 0.34
N LEU A 177 0.19 11.95 -0.75
CA LEU A 177 0.58 12.67 -1.96
C LEU A 177 0.89 14.15 -1.70
N SER A 178 0.05 14.83 -0.92
CA SER A 178 0.24 16.24 -0.57
C SER A 178 1.54 16.44 0.21
N GLN A 179 1.78 15.59 1.21
CA GLN A 179 2.99 15.66 2.04
C GLN A 179 4.26 15.38 1.24
N ILE A 180 4.28 14.29 0.46
CA ILE A 180 5.40 13.95 -0.42
C ILE A 180 5.67 15.13 -1.36
N GLY A 181 4.61 15.66 -1.96
CA GLY A 181 4.68 16.76 -2.90
C GLY A 181 5.28 18.02 -2.28
N PHE A 182 4.88 18.38 -1.07
CA PHE A 182 5.42 19.55 -0.37
C PHE A 182 6.91 19.38 -0.02
N TYR A 183 7.32 18.20 0.44
CA TYR A 183 8.74 17.94 0.72
C TYR A 183 9.61 17.85 -0.54
N SER A 184 9.02 17.62 -1.71
CA SER A 184 9.73 17.44 -2.99
C SER A 184 9.47 18.55 -4.01
N TRP A 185 8.76 19.61 -3.64
CA TRP A 185 8.19 20.62 -4.55
C TRP A 185 9.16 21.17 -5.61
N PRO A 186 10.42 21.53 -5.28
CA PRO A 186 11.37 22.05 -6.28
C PRO A 186 11.75 21.04 -7.36
N ARG A 187 11.50 19.74 -7.14
CA ARG A 187 11.84 18.63 -8.04
C ARG A 187 10.65 18.19 -8.89
N LEU A 188 9.45 18.70 -8.62
CA LEU A 188 8.24 18.35 -9.34
C LEU A 188 8.08 19.17 -10.62
N ASP A 189 7.59 18.54 -11.67
CA ASP A 189 7.09 19.22 -12.87
C ASP A 189 5.69 19.84 -12.65
N ALA A 190 5.17 20.53 -13.67
CA ALA A 190 3.89 21.21 -13.58
C ALA A 190 2.70 20.25 -13.38
N GLU A 191 2.72 19.07 -14.02
CA GLU A 191 1.65 18.07 -13.91
C GLU A 191 1.63 17.48 -12.48
N GLN A 192 2.80 17.14 -11.96
CA GLN A 192 2.97 16.61 -10.61
C GLN A 192 2.56 17.64 -9.55
N ARG A 193 2.89 18.93 -9.74
CA ARG A 193 2.46 20.00 -8.82
C ARG A 193 0.94 20.13 -8.79
N GLU A 194 0.26 20.09 -9.94
CA GLU A 194 -1.20 20.15 -9.96
C GLU A 194 -1.83 18.94 -9.27
N LEU A 195 -1.29 17.73 -9.50
CA LEU A 195 -1.72 16.52 -8.80
C LEU A 195 -1.58 16.64 -7.27
N VAL A 196 -0.47 17.21 -6.81
CA VAL A 196 -0.20 17.47 -5.38
C VAL A 196 -1.18 18.49 -4.81
N LEU A 197 -1.41 19.61 -5.51
CA LEU A 197 -2.36 20.64 -5.07
C LEU A 197 -3.79 20.11 -5.05
N GLU A 198 -4.21 19.32 -6.04
CA GLU A 198 -5.53 18.69 -6.04
C GLU A 198 -5.69 17.70 -4.86
N SER A 199 -4.65 16.92 -4.58
CA SER A 199 -4.60 16.06 -3.39
C SER A 199 -4.69 16.87 -2.09
N ALA A 200 -4.06 18.04 -2.06
CA ALA A 200 -4.09 18.94 -0.91
C ALA A 200 -5.48 19.55 -0.71
N ARG A 201 -6.14 20.01 -1.80
CA ARG A 201 -7.53 20.51 -1.77
C ARG A 201 -8.48 19.48 -1.16
N ARG A 202 -8.39 18.22 -1.60
CA ARG A 202 -9.21 17.11 -1.07
C ARG A 202 -8.92 16.84 0.41
N THR A 203 -7.65 16.89 0.80
CA THR A 203 -7.23 16.69 2.20
C THR A 203 -7.76 17.79 3.13
N VAL A 204 -7.61 19.06 2.74
CA VAL A 204 -8.12 20.23 3.48
C VAL A 204 -9.65 20.19 3.56
N SER A 205 -10.33 19.83 2.47
CA SER A 205 -11.78 19.76 2.42
C SER A 205 -12.36 18.69 3.35
N HIS A 206 -11.61 17.62 3.65
CA HIS A 206 -12.11 16.49 4.43
C HIS A 206 -12.43 16.85 5.89
N SER A 207 -11.54 17.53 6.61
CA SER A 207 -11.79 17.95 7.99
C SER A 207 -10.83 19.04 8.45
N ARG A 208 -11.22 19.79 9.49
CA ARG A 208 -10.36 20.80 10.13
C ARG A 208 -9.02 20.22 10.62
N ARG A 209 -9.02 19.01 11.19
CA ARG A 209 -7.80 18.36 11.69
C ARG A 209 -6.81 18.10 10.56
N GLU A 210 -7.29 17.61 9.42
CA GLU A 210 -6.44 17.39 8.23
C GLU A 210 -5.94 18.68 7.63
N ALA A 211 -6.80 19.70 7.56
CA ALA A 211 -6.45 21.02 7.05
C ALA A 211 -5.32 21.66 7.87
N LEU A 212 -5.43 21.69 9.20
CA LEU A 212 -4.41 22.23 10.09
C LEU A 212 -3.09 21.46 9.97
N ALA A 213 -3.15 20.13 10.01
CA ALA A 213 -1.95 19.29 9.91
C ALA A 213 -1.22 19.49 8.58
N LEU A 214 -1.95 19.59 7.46
CA LEU A 214 -1.33 19.82 6.16
C LEU A 214 -0.80 21.25 6.01
N PHE A 215 -1.51 22.24 6.57
CA PHE A 215 -1.06 23.64 6.57
C PHE A 215 0.22 23.84 7.39
N ASP A 216 0.40 23.12 8.50
CA ASP A 216 1.64 23.14 9.27
C ASP A 216 2.83 22.61 8.44
N ILE A 217 2.60 21.56 7.63
CA ILE A 217 3.62 21.05 6.70
C ILE A 217 3.90 22.06 5.58
N ALA A 218 2.86 22.68 5.02
CA ALA A 218 3.01 23.72 4.00
C ALA A 218 3.85 24.90 4.53
N LYS A 219 3.60 25.38 5.74
CA LYS A 219 4.44 26.41 6.38
C LYS A 219 5.88 25.94 6.57
N ALA A 220 6.09 24.72 7.08
CA ALA A 220 7.42 24.16 7.31
C ALA A 220 8.23 23.96 6.02
N THR A 221 7.56 23.84 4.88
CA THR A 221 8.16 23.67 3.54
C THR A 221 8.17 24.95 2.72
N GLY A 222 7.64 26.06 3.23
CA GLY A 222 7.55 27.34 2.52
C GLY A 222 6.47 27.40 1.44
N LEU A 223 5.49 26.48 1.45
CA LEU A 223 4.44 26.32 0.43
C LEU A 223 3.05 26.75 0.93
N ALA A 224 3.00 27.56 1.98
CA ALA A 224 1.74 28.04 2.52
C ALA A 224 0.96 28.86 1.48
N GLU A 225 1.64 29.75 0.75
CA GLU A 225 1.03 30.58 -0.29
C GLU A 225 0.52 29.76 -1.48
N ASP A 226 1.30 28.80 -1.98
CA ASP A 226 0.89 27.88 -3.05
C ASP A 226 -0.38 27.09 -2.64
N LEU A 227 -0.40 26.56 -1.41
CA LEU A 227 -1.56 25.86 -0.87
C LEU A 227 -2.77 26.79 -0.77
N CYS A 228 -2.62 27.98 -0.20
CA CYS A 228 -3.72 28.92 -0.02
C CYS A 228 -4.30 29.41 -1.35
N SER A 229 -3.44 29.69 -2.33
CA SER A 229 -3.84 30.08 -3.70
C SER A 229 -4.59 28.98 -4.43
N ALA A 230 -4.30 27.72 -4.11
CA ALA A 230 -4.96 26.56 -4.70
C ALA A 230 -6.32 26.24 -4.05
N LEU A 231 -6.68 26.83 -2.92
CA LEU A 231 -7.90 26.53 -2.18
C LEU A 231 -9.03 27.53 -2.51
N PRO A 232 -10.29 27.07 -2.59
CA PRO A 232 -11.43 27.99 -2.57
C PRO A 232 -11.47 28.78 -1.26
N GLY A 233 -11.57 30.12 -1.31
CA GLY A 233 -11.48 30.99 -0.13
C GLY A 233 -12.41 30.60 1.02
N LYS A 234 -13.65 30.20 0.71
CA LYS A 234 -14.62 29.72 1.71
C LYS A 234 -14.14 28.49 2.50
N ILE A 235 -13.45 27.56 1.84
CA ILE A 235 -12.95 26.34 2.49
C ILE A 235 -11.80 26.69 3.43
N ALA A 236 -10.89 27.57 3.02
CA ALA A 236 -9.78 27.99 3.86
C ALA A 236 -10.26 28.66 5.16
N GLU A 237 -11.23 29.57 5.04
CA GLU A 237 -11.85 30.26 6.17
C GLU A 237 -12.59 29.29 7.12
N GLU A 238 -13.46 28.43 6.60
CA GLU A 238 -14.19 27.42 7.39
C GLU A 238 -13.25 26.45 8.13
N ARG A 239 -12.06 26.22 7.57
CA ARG A 239 -11.04 25.34 8.16
C ARG A 239 -10.08 26.09 9.09
N GLY A 240 -10.16 27.42 9.14
CA GLY A 240 -9.31 28.26 9.98
C GLY A 240 -7.84 28.27 9.55
N ILE A 241 -7.59 28.24 8.24
CA ILE A 241 -6.25 28.33 7.63
C ILE A 241 -6.24 29.49 6.61
N CYS A 242 -5.05 29.96 6.20
CA CYS A 242 -4.88 31.03 5.20
C CYS A 242 -5.47 32.41 5.56
N ALA A 243 -5.66 32.71 6.86
CA ALA A 243 -6.06 34.05 7.29
C ALA A 243 -4.94 35.06 6.98
N GLY A 244 -5.24 36.07 6.15
CA GLY A 244 -4.30 37.13 5.75
C GLY A 244 -3.45 36.83 4.51
N THR A 245 -3.72 35.73 3.79
CA THR A 245 -3.05 35.38 2.52
C THR A 245 -3.96 35.48 1.30
N ILE A 246 -5.22 35.87 1.51
CA ILE A 246 -6.22 36.11 0.48
C ILE A 246 -6.43 37.63 0.41
N GLU A 247 -5.54 38.33 -0.30
CA GLU A 247 -5.78 39.68 -0.84
C GLU A 247 -5.91 39.59 -2.36
#